data_AF-K1V2D9-F1
#
_entry.id   AF-K1V2D9-F1
#
_cell.length_a   1.000
_cell.length_b   1.000
_cell.length_c   1.000
_cell.angle_alpha   90.00
_cell.angle_beta   90.00
_cell.angle_gamma   90.00
#
_symmetry.space_group_name_H-M   'P 1'
#
loop_
_entity.id
_entity.type
_entity.pdbx_description
1 polymer ?
#
loop_
_entity_poly.entity_id
_entity_poly.type
_entity_poly.pdbx_seq_one_letter_code
_entity_poly.pdbx_strand_id
1 'polypeptide(L)'
;MTEEVEIRYRTETSTDPETGETTTEEVPYEYYILNVTLTNKTLPAVILPRLNEQQREIYTVMQQLKGNKPYLWEGIYNGGEDTGPSYEIPGEALDDPAFAALMEEATKYIGWPYVWGGSSPSTSFDCSGFVCWVYTASGVHNLPRTTAQGIYNQCAIISPSEAKARRYYLFHG
;
A
#
# COMPACT_ATOMS: atom_id res chain seq x y z
N MET A 1 10.08 18.51 4.57
CA MET A 1 11.10 17.46 4.41
C MET A 1 12.27 17.90 5.28
N THR A 2 12.59 17.11 6.29
CA THR A 2 13.74 17.33 7.16
C THR A 2 14.62 16.09 7.11
N GLU A 3 15.92 16.30 7.20
CA GLU A 3 16.93 15.25 7.18
C GLU A 3 17.63 15.25 8.53
N GLU A 4 17.70 14.07 9.15
CA GLU A 4 18.41 13.84 10.40
C GLU A 4 19.50 12.81 10.14
N VAL A 5 20.72 13.08 10.62
CA VAL A 5 21.85 12.17 10.47
C VAL A 5 22.19 11.59 11.84
N GLU A 6 22.15 10.27 11.94
CA GLU A 6 22.58 9.52 13.13
C GLU A 6 23.88 8.77 12.83
N ILE A 7 24.82 8.77 13.79
CA ILE A 7 25.96 7.85 13.74
C ILE A 7 25.52 6.53 14.37
N ARG A 8 25.58 5.45 13.59
CA ARG A 8 25.32 4.09 14.06
C ARG A 8 26.56 3.23 13.87
N TYR A 9 26.63 2.11 14.58
CA TYR A 9 27.78 1.19 14.52
C TYR A 9 27.34 -0.11 13.86
N ARG A 10 28.20 -0.65 12.99
CA ARG A 10 28.04 -2.00 12.45
C ARG A 10 29.29 -2.80 12.73
N THR A 11 29.08 -4.08 13.01
CA THR A 11 30.16 -5.04 13.14
C THR A 11 30.64 -5.47 11.75
N GLU A 12 31.88 -5.15 11.39
CA GLU A 12 32.53 -5.66 10.20
C GLU A 12 33.48 -6.79 10.58
N THR A 13 33.46 -7.87 9.81
CA THR A 13 34.43 -8.96 9.96
C THR A 13 35.32 -9.00 8.73
N SER A 14 36.61 -8.80 8.93
CA SER A 14 37.63 -8.93 7.90
C SER A 14 38.38 -10.24 8.11
N THR A 15 38.64 -10.97 7.03
CA THR A 15 39.44 -12.21 7.07
C THR A 15 40.74 -11.95 6.33
N ASP A 16 41.86 -12.14 7.01
CA ASP A 16 43.18 -12.04 6.39
C ASP A 16 43.36 -13.20 5.40
N PRO A 17 43.61 -12.93 4.09
CA PRO A 17 43.72 -13.97 3.07
C PRO A 17 44.99 -14.82 3.17
N GLU A 18 46.02 -14.40 3.92
CA GLU A 18 47.26 -15.17 4.12
C GLU A 18 47.22 -16.04 5.37
N THR A 19 46.61 -15.57 6.45
CA THR A 19 46.62 -16.27 7.75
C THR A 19 45.29 -16.96 8.08
N GLY A 20 44.19 -16.55 7.44
CA GLY A 20 42.85 -17.06 7.72
C GLY A 20 42.25 -16.58 9.04
N GLU A 21 42.93 -15.69 9.78
CA GLU A 21 42.39 -15.07 10.98
C GLU A 21 41.28 -14.07 10.62
N THR A 22 40.14 -14.20 11.31
CA THR A 22 39.05 -13.24 11.24
C THR A 22 39.17 -12.23 12.37
N THR A 23 39.26 -10.95 12.02
CA THR A 23 39.14 -9.83 12.96
C THR A 23 37.77 -9.20 12.83
N THR A 24 37.18 -8.87 13.98
CA THR A 24 35.85 -8.26 14.07
C THR A 24 35.98 -6.90 14.74
N GLU A 25 35.51 -5.85 14.06
CA GLU A 25 35.60 -4.48 14.54
C GLU A 25 34.26 -3.75 14.38
N GLU A 26 33.97 -2.83 15.31
CA GLU A 26 32.80 -1.96 15.27
C GLU A 26 33.14 -0.69 14.50
N VAL A 27 32.55 -0.52 13.31
CA VAL A 27 32.81 0.61 12.42
C VAL A 27 31.61 1.57 12.45
N PRO A 28 31.80 2.87 12.78
CA PRO A 28 30.73 3.86 12.72
C PRO A 28 30.37 4.20 11.28
N TYR A 29 29.09 4.44 11.01
CA TYR A 29 28.59 4.90 9.72
C TYR A 29 27.46 5.92 9.89
N GLU A 30 27.32 6.82 8.92
CA GLU A 30 26.23 7.80 8.86
C GLU A 30 24.94 7.14 8.38
N TYR A 31 23.87 7.29 9.15
CA TYR A 31 22.53 6.81 8.85
C TYR A 31 21.61 8.01 8.65
N TYR A 32 21.13 8.20 7.42
CA TYR A 32 20.30 9.33 7.03
C TYR A 32 18.82 8.98 7.20
N ILE A 33 18.13 9.71 8.07
CA ILE A 33 16.70 9.60 8.33
C ILE A 33 16.01 10.75 7.60
N LEU A 34 15.18 10.39 6.62
CA LEU A 34 14.42 11.36 5.86
C LEU A 34 12.97 11.45 6.36
N ASN A 35 12.66 12.54 7.04
CA ASN A 35 11.32 12.84 7.51
C ASN A 35 10.51 13.54 6.41
N VAL A 36 9.60 12.80 5.79
CA VAL A 36 8.71 13.30 4.73
C VAL A 36 7.29 13.47 5.29
N THR A 37 6.79 14.70 5.28
CA THR A 37 5.39 14.99 5.59
C THR A 37 4.56 14.83 4.31
N LEU A 38 3.72 13.80 4.25
CA LEU A 38 2.79 13.60 3.16
C LEU A 38 1.47 14.31 3.48
N THR A 39 1.14 15.35 2.70
CA THR A 39 -0.17 16.01 2.80
C THR A 39 -1.11 15.42 1.76
N ASN A 40 -2.12 14.68 2.20
CA ASN A 40 -3.14 14.15 1.31
C ASN A 40 -4.12 15.28 0.94
N LYS A 41 -4.32 15.50 -0.35
CA LYS A 41 -5.25 16.50 -0.86
C LYS A 41 -6.42 15.79 -1.49
N THR A 42 -7.63 16.18 -1.13
CA THR A 42 -8.85 15.70 -1.77
C THR A 42 -8.79 15.94 -3.28
N LEU A 43 -9.48 15.08 -4.04
CA LEU A 43 -9.53 15.20 -5.49
C LEU A 43 -9.93 16.63 -5.90
N PRO A 44 -11.03 17.25 -5.40
CA PRO A 44 -11.37 18.65 -5.68
C PRO A 44 -10.24 19.65 -5.44
N ALA A 45 -9.46 19.51 -4.36
CA ALA A 45 -8.36 20.41 -4.03
C ALA A 45 -7.20 20.34 -5.04
N VAL A 46 -7.06 19.23 -5.77
CA VAL A 46 -6.04 19.03 -6.81
C VAL A 46 -6.54 19.42 -8.19
N ILE A 47 -7.78 19.09 -8.55
CA ILE A 47 -8.32 19.35 -9.89
C ILE A 47 -8.76 20.80 -10.06
N LEU A 48 -9.46 21.42 -9.10
CA LEU A 48 -10.05 22.76 -9.28
C LEU A 48 -9.04 23.84 -9.74
N PRO A 49 -7.81 23.91 -9.20
CA PRO A 49 -6.81 24.87 -9.67
C PRO A 49 -6.31 24.60 -11.11
N ARG A 50 -6.49 23.38 -11.62
CA ARG A 50 -6.01 22.92 -12.94
C ARG A 50 -7.09 22.98 -14.02
N LEU A 51 -8.33 23.30 -13.67
CA LEU A 51 -9.43 23.42 -14.63
C LEU A 51 -9.54 24.84 -15.21
N ASN A 52 -9.76 24.91 -16.52
CA ASN A 52 -10.19 26.13 -17.19
C ASN A 52 -11.69 26.42 -16.93
N GLU A 53 -12.18 27.58 -17.34
CA GLU A 53 -13.54 28.07 -17.03
C GLU A 53 -14.63 27.09 -17.50
N GLN A 54 -14.56 26.63 -18.74
CA GLN A 54 -15.52 25.68 -19.30
C GLN A 54 -15.48 24.31 -18.61
N GLN A 55 -14.28 23.85 -18.22
CA GLN A 55 -14.10 22.61 -17.46
C GLN A 55 -14.63 22.73 -16.03
N ARG A 56 -14.56 23.90 -15.40
CA ARG A 56 -15.13 24.14 -14.07
C ARG A 56 -16.65 24.08 -14.10
N GLU A 57 -17.29 24.60 -15.15
CA GLU A 57 -18.74 24.51 -15.32
C GLU A 57 -19.19 23.05 -15.48
N ILE A 58 -18.52 22.29 -16.36
CA ILE A 58 -18.78 20.86 -16.55
C ILE A 58 -18.58 20.08 -15.24
N TYR A 59 -17.49 20.37 -14.53
CA TYR A 59 -17.22 19.77 -13.22
C TYR A 59 -18.33 20.09 -12.22
N THR A 60 -18.79 21.35 -12.15
CA THR A 60 -19.87 21.77 -11.24
C THR A 60 -21.18 21.05 -11.52
N VAL A 61 -21.55 20.88 -12.79
CA VAL A 61 -22.73 20.11 -13.19
C VAL A 61 -22.56 18.62 -12.85
N MET A 62 -21.37 18.06 -13.06
CA MET A 62 -21.07 16.67 -12.69
C MET A 62 -21.18 16.43 -11.19
N GLN A 63 -20.72 17.38 -10.35
CA GLN A 63 -20.89 17.35 -8.89
C GLN A 63 -22.37 17.36 -8.51
N GLN A 64 -23.15 18.29 -9.07
CA GLN A 64 -24.57 18.47 -8.76
C GLN A 64 -25.40 17.24 -9.11
N LEU A 65 -25.08 16.60 -10.23
CA LEU A 65 -25.76 15.40 -10.70
C LEU A 65 -25.14 14.11 -10.15
N LYS A 66 -24.07 14.20 -9.34
CA LYS A 66 -23.22 13.07 -8.93
C LYS A 66 -22.91 12.11 -10.10
N GLY A 67 -22.65 12.66 -11.28
CA GLY A 67 -22.43 11.89 -12.51
C GLY A 67 -23.53 10.88 -12.87
N ASN A 68 -24.77 11.09 -12.41
CA ASN A 68 -25.90 10.15 -12.52
C ASN A 68 -25.60 8.74 -11.93
N LYS A 69 -24.60 8.63 -11.06
CA LYS A 69 -24.22 7.43 -10.31
C LYS A 69 -23.98 7.81 -8.84
N PRO A 70 -25.02 8.20 -8.10
CA PRO A 70 -24.89 8.81 -6.77
C PRO A 70 -24.17 7.93 -5.73
N TYR A 71 -24.25 6.61 -5.88
CA TYR A 71 -23.60 5.62 -5.01
C TYR A 71 -22.09 5.48 -5.26
N LEU A 72 -21.60 5.85 -6.46
CA LEU A 72 -20.19 5.69 -6.83
C LEU A 72 -19.32 6.85 -6.31
N TRP A 73 -19.94 7.98 -5.98
CA TRP A 73 -19.26 9.24 -5.69
C TRP A 73 -19.68 9.88 -4.36
N GLU A 74 -20.37 9.14 -3.49
CA GLU A 74 -20.64 9.59 -2.13
C GLU A 74 -19.33 9.72 -1.33
N GLY A 75 -19.16 10.85 -0.63
CA GLY A 75 -17.95 11.14 0.16
C GLY A 75 -16.79 11.76 -0.62
N ILE A 76 -16.61 11.44 -1.91
CA ILE A 76 -15.47 11.91 -2.74
C ILE A 76 -15.49 13.43 -3.01
N TYR A 77 -16.67 14.04 -2.96
CA TYR A 77 -16.89 15.42 -3.37
C TYR A 77 -16.97 16.44 -2.22
N ASN A 78 -16.86 15.98 -0.98
CA ASN A 78 -16.79 16.86 0.17
C ASN A 78 -15.36 17.42 0.25
N GLY A 79 -15.17 18.71 -0.04
CA GLY A 79 -13.86 19.36 0.04
C GLY A 79 -13.29 19.32 1.47
N GLY A 80 -11.97 19.19 1.58
CA GLY A 80 -11.23 19.13 2.85
C GLY A 80 -9.80 18.59 2.67
N GLU A 81 -9.02 18.55 3.76
CA GLU A 81 -7.93 17.58 3.91
C GLU A 81 -8.58 16.25 4.26
N ASP A 82 -8.70 15.37 3.26
CA ASP A 82 -9.13 13.99 3.46
C ASP A 82 -7.85 13.17 3.47
N THR A 83 -7.55 12.54 4.60
CA THR A 83 -6.42 11.62 4.74
C THR A 83 -6.60 10.34 3.91
N GLY A 84 -7.65 10.27 3.09
CA GLY A 84 -8.21 9.02 2.60
C GLY A 84 -9.09 8.42 3.70
N PRO A 85 -9.89 7.37 3.40
CA PRO A 85 -10.55 6.65 4.46
C PRO A 85 -9.48 6.23 5.45
N SER A 86 -9.53 6.76 6.68
CA SER A 86 -8.87 6.11 7.80
C SER A 86 -9.62 4.81 7.99
N TYR A 87 -9.23 3.80 7.22
CA TYR A 87 -9.62 2.44 7.50
C TYR A 87 -8.86 2.06 8.77
N GLU A 88 -9.40 2.49 9.90
CA GLU A 88 -9.08 1.89 11.18
C GLU A 88 -9.55 0.45 11.05
N ILE A 89 -8.57 -0.45 10.93
CA ILE A 89 -8.82 -1.88 11.00
C ILE A 89 -9.56 -2.08 12.33
N PRO A 90 -10.79 -2.60 12.31
CA PRO A 90 -11.51 -2.86 13.55
C PRO A 90 -10.62 -3.70 14.46
N GLY A 91 -10.51 -3.36 15.75
CA GLY A 91 -9.63 -4.12 16.68
C GLY A 91 -9.89 -5.63 16.63
N GLU A 92 -11.15 -6.03 16.47
CA GLU A 92 -11.57 -7.43 16.28
C GLU A 92 -10.98 -8.13 15.03
N ALA A 93 -10.61 -7.37 14.00
CA ALA A 93 -9.93 -7.91 12.82
C ALA A 93 -8.43 -8.14 13.07
N LEU A 94 -7.80 -7.36 13.96
CA LEU A 94 -6.40 -7.56 14.40
C LEU A 94 -6.26 -8.74 15.35
N ASP A 95 -7.32 -9.12 16.08
CA ASP A 95 -7.33 -10.31 16.94
C ASP A 95 -7.20 -11.61 16.16
N ASP A 96 -7.38 -11.59 14.84
CA ASP A 96 -7.30 -12.78 14.01
C ASP A 96 -5.87 -12.96 13.44
N PRO A 97 -5.08 -13.97 13.89
CA PRO A 97 -3.63 -14.02 13.68
C PRO A 97 -3.16 -13.99 12.21
N ALA A 98 -3.88 -14.64 11.31
CA ALA A 98 -3.58 -14.61 9.88
C ALA A 98 -3.87 -13.25 9.20
N PHE A 99 -4.74 -12.40 9.75
CA PHE A 99 -4.98 -11.06 9.23
C PHE A 99 -3.83 -10.15 9.68
N ALA A 100 -3.42 -10.28 10.95
CA ALA A 100 -2.20 -9.65 11.45
C ALA A 100 -0.99 -10.03 10.59
N ALA A 101 -0.79 -11.32 10.28
CA ALA A 101 0.31 -11.78 9.42
C ALA A 101 0.24 -11.21 7.99
N LEU A 102 -0.97 -11.16 7.38
CA LEU A 102 -1.16 -10.54 6.07
C LEU A 102 -0.81 -9.05 6.10
N MET A 103 -1.25 -8.32 7.13
CA MET A 103 -0.97 -6.89 7.27
C MET A 103 0.51 -6.60 7.56
N GLU A 104 1.14 -7.40 8.42
CA GLU A 104 2.58 -7.31 8.70
C GLU A 104 3.39 -7.48 7.41
N GLU A 105 3.02 -8.43 6.56
CA GLU A 105 3.69 -8.63 5.27
C GLU A 105 3.36 -7.53 4.26
N ALA A 106 2.08 -7.16 4.11
CA ALA A 106 1.62 -6.17 3.13
C ALA A 106 2.23 -4.77 3.36
N THR A 107 2.35 -4.36 4.63
CA THR A 107 2.79 -3.00 4.99
C THR A 107 4.25 -2.73 4.65
N LYS A 108 5.09 -3.76 4.49
CA LYS A 108 6.50 -3.66 4.05
C LYS A 108 6.68 -2.98 2.68
N TYR A 109 5.64 -3.03 1.85
CA TYR A 109 5.68 -2.59 0.46
C TYR A 109 4.90 -1.29 0.22
N ILE A 110 4.44 -0.61 1.28
CA ILE A 110 3.80 0.70 1.16
C ILE A 110 4.79 1.68 0.51
N GLY A 111 4.32 2.43 -0.49
CA GLY A 111 5.13 3.39 -1.24
C GLY A 111 5.93 2.81 -2.40
N TRP A 112 5.89 1.49 -2.62
CA TRP A 112 6.58 0.86 -3.76
C TRP A 112 5.88 1.15 -5.10
N PRO A 113 6.63 1.29 -6.20
CA PRO A 113 6.05 1.64 -7.51
C PRO A 113 5.26 0.48 -8.12
N TYR A 114 4.12 0.75 -8.75
CA TYR A 114 3.39 -0.26 -9.51
C TYR A 114 4.19 -0.70 -10.75
N VAL A 115 4.38 -2.01 -10.93
CA VAL A 115 5.08 -2.59 -12.09
C VAL A 115 4.22 -3.67 -12.72
N TRP A 116 3.81 -3.46 -13.96
CA TRP A 116 2.99 -4.42 -14.71
C TRP A 116 3.72 -5.78 -14.85
N GLY A 117 3.09 -6.87 -14.41
CA GLY A 117 3.69 -8.20 -14.39
C GLY A 117 4.58 -8.47 -13.16
N GLY A 118 4.84 -7.46 -12.34
CA GLY A 118 5.63 -7.58 -11.11
C GLY A 118 4.94 -8.49 -10.08
N SER A 119 5.71 -9.33 -9.40
CA SER A 119 5.19 -10.31 -8.44
C SER A 119 6.15 -10.68 -7.31
N SER A 120 7.17 -9.85 -7.09
CA SER A 120 8.21 -10.08 -6.08
C SER A 120 8.84 -8.76 -5.64
N PRO A 121 9.48 -8.70 -4.47
CA PRO A 121 10.23 -7.52 -4.04
C PRO A 121 11.35 -7.11 -5.03
N SER A 122 11.91 -8.03 -5.81
CA SER A 122 12.90 -7.67 -6.82
C SER A 122 12.31 -6.97 -8.06
N THR A 123 11.03 -7.19 -8.36
CA THR A 123 10.35 -6.67 -9.55
C THR A 123 9.34 -5.57 -9.24
N SER A 124 9.14 -5.27 -7.95
CA SER A 124 7.91 -4.70 -7.44
C SER A 124 6.67 -5.52 -7.86
N PHE A 125 5.49 -4.93 -7.78
CA PHE A 125 4.22 -5.65 -7.88
C PHE A 125 3.23 -4.99 -8.85
N ASP A 126 2.47 -5.84 -9.54
CA ASP A 126 1.15 -5.50 -10.05
C ASP A 126 0.06 -5.87 -9.04
N CYS A 127 -1.20 -5.53 -9.34
CA CYS A 127 -2.33 -5.76 -8.44
C CYS A 127 -2.43 -7.21 -7.94
N SER A 128 -2.33 -8.17 -8.85
CA SER A 128 -2.48 -9.59 -8.55
C SER A 128 -1.21 -10.22 -7.99
N GLY A 129 -0.04 -9.75 -8.46
CA GLY A 129 1.27 -10.18 -7.97
C GLY A 129 1.50 -9.78 -6.52
N PHE A 130 1.09 -8.57 -6.12
CA PHE A 130 1.12 -8.12 -4.72
C PHE A 130 0.34 -9.08 -3.83
N VAL A 131 -0.90 -9.37 -4.22
CA VAL A 131 -1.80 -10.23 -3.45
C VAL A 131 -1.26 -11.66 -3.32
N CYS A 132 -0.81 -12.26 -4.41
CA CYS A 132 -0.21 -13.60 -4.41
C CYS A 132 1.02 -13.67 -3.50
N TRP A 133 1.86 -12.63 -3.56
CA TRP A 133 3.05 -12.53 -2.74
C TRP A 133 2.71 -12.43 -1.25
N VAL A 134 1.85 -11.49 -0.86
CA VAL A 134 1.48 -11.27 0.55
C VAL A 134 0.90 -12.53 1.19
N TYR A 135 0.02 -13.24 0.49
CA TYR A 135 -0.56 -14.49 1.02
C TYR A 135 0.49 -15.60 1.22
N THR A 136 1.38 -15.74 0.24
CA THR A 136 2.42 -16.78 0.28
C THR A 136 3.50 -16.45 1.32
N ALA A 137 3.99 -15.20 1.33
CA ALA A 137 5.06 -14.75 2.20
C ALA A 137 4.63 -14.58 3.66
N SER A 138 3.35 -14.24 3.93
CA SER A 138 2.79 -14.25 5.29
C SER A 138 2.59 -15.66 5.86
N GLY A 139 2.71 -16.70 5.04
CA GLY A 139 2.46 -18.10 5.43
C GLY A 139 0.98 -18.45 5.61
N VAL A 140 0.06 -17.53 5.33
CA VAL A 140 -1.39 -17.73 5.52
C VAL A 140 -1.97 -18.68 4.48
N HIS A 141 -1.53 -18.56 3.23
CA HIS A 141 -1.92 -19.47 2.17
C HIS A 141 -0.90 -19.44 1.05
N ASN A 142 -0.48 -20.60 0.57
CA ASN A 142 0.36 -20.66 -0.62
C ASN A 142 -0.50 -20.31 -1.85
N LEU A 143 -0.36 -19.08 -2.34
CA LEU A 143 -1.07 -18.55 -3.51
C LEU A 143 -0.06 -18.26 -4.63
N PRO A 144 0.21 -19.22 -5.52
CA PRO A 144 1.09 -19.02 -6.65
C PRO A 144 0.60 -17.86 -7.53
N ARG A 145 1.53 -17.23 -8.26
CA ARG A 145 1.22 -16.12 -9.17
C ARG A 145 0.06 -16.47 -10.09
N THR A 146 -1.02 -15.68 -10.00
CA THR A 146 -2.19 -15.80 -10.88
C THR A 146 -2.88 -14.45 -11.09
N THR A 147 -3.68 -14.30 -12.13
CA THR A 147 -4.35 -13.02 -12.46
C THR A 147 -5.42 -12.67 -11.42
N ALA A 148 -5.88 -11.42 -11.41
CA ALA A 148 -7.01 -11.02 -10.55
C ALA A 148 -8.24 -11.92 -10.77
N GLN A 149 -8.51 -12.33 -12.01
CA GLN A 149 -9.56 -13.30 -12.33
C GLN A 149 -9.27 -14.69 -11.75
N GLY A 150 -8.00 -15.13 -11.78
CA GLY A 150 -7.58 -16.38 -11.18
C GLY A 150 -7.74 -16.40 -9.65
N ILE A 151 -7.49 -15.27 -8.98
CA ILE A 151 -7.75 -15.09 -7.54
C ILE A 151 -9.27 -15.14 -7.30
N TYR A 152 -10.05 -14.40 -8.10
CA TYR A 152 -11.51 -14.37 -7.99
C TYR A 152 -12.12 -15.77 -8.09
N ASN A 153 -11.67 -16.59 -9.04
CA ASN A 153 -12.18 -17.95 -9.24
C ASN A 153 -11.90 -18.89 -8.05
N GLN A 154 -10.97 -18.53 -7.17
CA GLN A 154 -10.62 -19.28 -5.96
C GLN A 154 -11.31 -18.73 -4.70
N CYS A 155 -12.01 -17.59 -4.81
CA CYS A 155 -12.71 -16.98 -3.70
C CYS A 155 -14.14 -17.53 -3.57
N ALA A 156 -14.59 -17.75 -2.34
CA ALA A 156 -16.01 -17.95 -2.06
C ALA A 156 -16.74 -16.60 -2.14
N ILE A 157 -17.77 -16.52 -2.98
CA ILE A 157 -18.68 -15.38 -3.03
C ILE A 157 -19.49 -15.38 -1.72
N ILE A 158 -19.45 -14.28 -0.99
CA ILE A 158 -20.20 -14.08 0.24
C ILE A 158 -21.08 -12.84 0.13
N SER A 159 -22.15 -12.78 0.92
CA SER A 159 -23.00 -11.59 0.97
C SER A 159 -22.25 -10.42 1.63
N PRO A 160 -22.55 -9.15 1.27
CA PRO A 160 -21.93 -7.98 1.88
C PRO A 160 -22.05 -7.95 3.41
N SER A 161 -23.13 -8.49 3.96
CA SER A 161 -23.37 -8.62 5.41
C SER A 161 -22.47 -9.65 6.12
N GLU A 162 -21.85 -10.57 5.39
CA GLU A 162 -20.95 -11.60 5.92
C GLU A 162 -19.47 -11.25 5.73
N ALA A 163 -19.22 -10.04 5.22
CA ALA A 163 -17.91 -9.63 4.80
C ALA A 163 -17.07 -9.18 6.00
N LYS A 164 -15.97 -9.90 6.22
CA LYS A 164 -14.99 -9.64 7.29
C LYS A 164 -13.70 -9.12 6.67
N ALA A 165 -12.90 -8.37 7.43
CA ALA A 165 -11.62 -7.76 6.99
C ALA A 165 -10.62 -8.71 6.30
N ARG A 166 -10.84 -10.02 6.38
CA ARG A 166 -10.06 -11.09 5.73
C ARG A 166 -10.44 -11.44 4.30
N ARG A 167 -11.49 -10.83 3.73
CA ARG A 167 -11.97 -11.21 2.39
C ARG A 167 -11.73 -10.12 1.37
N TYR A 168 -11.41 -10.56 0.17
CA TYR A 168 -11.22 -9.67 -0.97
C TYR A 168 -12.54 -9.07 -1.41
N TYR A 169 -12.52 -7.77 -1.66
CA TYR A 169 -13.59 -7.05 -2.33
C TYR A 169 -13.07 -6.64 -3.71
N LEU A 170 -13.66 -7.22 -4.76
CA LEU A 170 -13.39 -6.85 -6.15
C LEU A 170 -14.56 -6.00 -6.64
N PHE A 171 -14.29 -4.75 -6.98
CA PHE A 171 -15.29 -3.85 -7.55
C PHE A 171 -15.41 -4.11 -9.06
N HIS A 172 -16.63 -4.12 -9.58
CA HIS A 172 -16.94 -4.15 -11.02
C HIS A 172 -17.67 -2.83 -11.35
N GLY A 173 -17.39 -2.25 -12.54
CA GLY A 173 -17.72 -0.86 -12.90
C GLY A 173 -19.19 -0.50 -13.11
#